data_AF-A0AAW1L653-F1
#
_entry.id   AF-A0AAW1L653-F1
#
_cell.length_a   1.000
_cell.length_b   1.000
_cell.length_c   1.000
_cell.angle_alpha   90.00
_cell.angle_beta   90.00
_cell.angle_gamma   90.00
#
_symmetry.space_group_name_H-M   'P 1'
#
loop_
_entity.id
_entity.type
_entity.pdbx_description
1 polymer ?
#
loop_
_entity_poly.entity_id
_entity_poly.type
_entity_poly.pdbx_seq_one_letter_code
_entity_poly.pdbx_strand_id
1 'polypeptide(L)'
;MRAVWKNIPLRCANDLHEVETEIQDTIAEINNLGINLGFTYLDTECVEELLQSHDKELEVEDLIRLEQDRTYDNQETDNKKEAETKEFTLKELEEIFRIGELYKQKIMDGDPNLARSLRVSREIDKAVFCFKVMYEETKKCLKQIRIL
;
A
#
# COMPACT_ATOMS: atom_id res chain seq x y z
N MET A 1 14.55 -6.57 -11.48
CA MET A 1 13.30 -6.40 -10.69
C MET A 1 12.16 -6.64 -11.68
N ARG A 2 11.07 -7.35 -11.32
CA ARG A 2 9.75 -7.29 -12.01
C ARG A 2 9.39 -8.29 -13.15
N ALA A 3 9.92 -9.52 -13.20
CA ALA A 3 9.37 -10.53 -14.14
C ALA A 3 7.90 -10.93 -13.83
N VAL A 4 7.54 -10.96 -12.55
CA VAL A 4 6.17 -11.27 -12.08
C VAL A 4 5.14 -10.21 -12.50
N TRP A 5 5.59 -9.01 -12.87
CA TRP A 5 4.69 -7.87 -13.08
C TRP A 5 4.06 -7.87 -14.46
N LYS A 6 4.69 -8.57 -15.40
CA LYS A 6 4.14 -8.86 -16.73
C LYS A 6 2.88 -9.71 -16.68
N ASN A 7 2.61 -10.35 -15.54
CA ASN A 7 1.45 -11.20 -15.30
C ASN A 7 0.39 -10.55 -14.39
N ILE A 8 0.53 -9.25 -14.07
CA ILE A 8 -0.46 -8.53 -13.26
C ILE A 8 -1.69 -8.22 -14.13
N PRO A 9 -2.92 -8.49 -13.67
CA PRO A 9 -4.14 -8.24 -14.44
C PRO A 9 -4.27 -6.77 -14.88
N LEU A 10 -4.77 -6.54 -16.10
CA LEU A 10 -4.93 -5.24 -16.77
C LEU A 10 -5.61 -4.12 -15.95
N ARG A 11 -6.33 -4.45 -14.87
CA ARG A 11 -6.92 -3.47 -13.96
C ARG A 11 -5.87 -2.66 -13.17
N CYS A 12 -4.64 -3.16 -13.06
CA CYS A 12 -3.50 -2.46 -12.46
C CYS A 12 -2.45 -2.01 -13.51
N ALA A 13 -2.76 -2.11 -14.81
CA ALA A 13 -1.78 -1.86 -15.88
C ALA A 13 -1.60 -0.38 -16.25
N ASN A 14 -2.54 0.49 -15.84
CA ASN A 14 -2.36 1.94 -16.03
C ASN A 14 -1.17 2.47 -15.21
N ASP A 15 -0.92 1.88 -14.04
CA ASP A 15 0.19 2.23 -13.15
C ASP A 15 1.55 1.75 -13.70
N LEU A 16 1.56 0.86 -14.71
CA LEU A 16 2.79 0.30 -15.29
C LEU A 16 3.40 1.21 -16.37
N HIS A 17 2.59 2.00 -17.07
CA HIS A 17 3.11 2.98 -18.03
C HIS A 17 3.79 4.15 -17.30
N GLU A 18 3.22 4.60 -16.17
CA GLU A 18 3.82 5.64 -15.32
C GLU A 18 5.21 5.22 -14.86
N VAL A 19 5.33 3.97 -14.41
CA VAL A 19 6.58 3.29 -14.03
C VAL A 19 7.64 3.26 -15.14
N GLU A 20 7.27 3.05 -16.40
CA GLU A 20 8.25 2.96 -17.50
C GLU A 20 8.88 4.33 -17.79
N THR A 21 8.08 5.39 -17.71
CA THR A 21 8.56 6.77 -17.72
C THR A 21 9.46 7.09 -16.52
N GLU A 22 9.09 6.65 -15.31
CA GLU A 22 9.91 6.86 -14.09
C GLU A 22 11.29 6.19 -14.19
N ILE A 23 11.38 5.02 -14.81
CA ILE A 23 12.66 4.32 -15.01
C ILE A 23 13.58 5.13 -15.91
N GLN A 24 13.05 5.65 -17.03
CA GLN A 24 13.83 6.46 -17.97
C GLN A 24 14.27 7.80 -17.34
N ASP A 25 13.40 8.44 -16.56
CA ASP A 25 13.74 9.65 -15.81
C ASP A 25 14.84 9.37 -14.76
N THR A 26 14.74 8.24 -14.05
CA THR A 26 15.75 7.83 -13.06
C THR A 26 17.10 7.54 -13.72
N ILE A 27 17.12 6.88 -14.89
CA ILE A 27 18.35 6.63 -15.65
C ILE A 27 18.99 7.96 -16.06
N ALA A 28 18.19 8.93 -16.52
CA ALA A 28 18.68 10.26 -16.87
C ALA A 28 19.25 11.01 -15.65
N GLU A 29 18.61 10.91 -14.48
CA GLU A 29 19.12 11.48 -13.23
C GLU A 29 20.45 10.85 -12.80
N ILE A 30 20.59 9.52 -12.87
CA ILE A 30 21.83 8.81 -12.57
C ILE A 30 22.95 9.27 -13.49
N ASN A 31 22.67 9.41 -14.79
CA ASN A 31 23.64 9.90 -15.75
C ASN A 31 24.09 11.33 -15.42
N ASN A 32 23.16 12.23 -15.14
CA ASN A 32 23.46 13.60 -14.72
C ASN A 32 24.32 13.65 -13.43
N LEU A 33 24.02 12.80 -12.45
CA LEU A 33 24.83 12.66 -11.23
C LEU A 33 26.24 12.16 -11.54
N GLY A 34 26.37 11.16 -12.42
CA GLY A 34 27.66 10.64 -12.85
C GLY A 34 28.52 11.71 -13.52
N ILE A 35 27.95 12.50 -14.42
CA ILE A 35 28.62 13.64 -15.06
C ILE A 35 29.09 14.65 -14.01
N ASN A 36 28.21 15.01 -13.06
CA ASN A 36 28.54 15.95 -11.98
C ASN A 36 29.66 15.44 -11.06
N LEU A 37 29.79 14.12 -10.91
CA LEU A 37 30.84 13.46 -10.13
C LEU A 37 32.13 13.19 -10.94
N GLY A 38 32.16 13.55 -12.23
CA GLY A 38 33.34 13.41 -13.09
C GLY A 38 33.44 12.07 -13.83
N PHE A 39 32.37 11.26 -13.85
CA PHE A 39 32.31 10.04 -14.66
C PHE A 39 31.96 10.39 -16.11
N THR A 40 32.98 10.76 -16.89
CA THR A 40 32.81 11.18 -18.30
C THR A 40 32.45 10.05 -19.26
N TYR A 41 32.54 8.80 -18.81
CA TYR A 41 32.23 7.60 -19.59
C TYR A 41 30.91 6.95 -19.19
N LEU A 42 30.20 7.52 -18.21
CA LEU A 42 28.87 7.05 -17.86
C LEU A 42 27.89 7.64 -18.87
N ASP A 43 27.26 6.79 -19.65
CA ASP A 43 26.14 7.14 -20.51
C ASP A 43 24.89 6.32 -20.15
N THR A 44 23.77 6.68 -20.77
CA THR A 44 22.48 6.00 -20.54
C THR A 44 22.57 4.51 -20.89
N GLU A 45 23.32 4.15 -21.94
CA GLU A 45 23.50 2.77 -22.39
C GLU A 45 24.25 1.94 -21.34
N CYS A 46 25.28 2.47 -20.69
CA CYS A 46 25.99 1.81 -19.59
C CYS A 46 25.06 1.48 -18.41
N VAL A 47 24.15 2.39 -18.07
CA VAL A 47 23.18 2.17 -16.97
C VAL A 47 22.14 1.13 -17.37
N GLU A 48 21.65 1.18 -18.61
CA GLU A 48 20.70 0.20 -19.15
C GLU A 48 21.30 -1.21 -19.23
N GLU A 49 22.54 -1.35 -19.72
CA GLU A 49 23.27 -2.63 -19.76
C GLU A 49 23.46 -3.21 -18.35
N LEU A 50 23.80 -2.36 -17.38
CA LEU A 50 23.95 -2.77 -16.00
C LEU A 50 22.63 -3.28 -15.41
N LEU A 51 21.53 -2.57 -15.67
CA LEU A 51 20.18 -2.98 -15.24
C LEU A 51 19.79 -4.32 -15.86
N GLN A 52 20.05 -4.51 -17.16
CA GLN A 52 19.77 -5.76 -17.87
C GLN A 52 20.62 -6.92 -17.37
N SER A 53 21.89 -6.70 -17.04
CA SER A 53 22.77 -7.75 -16.49
C SER A 53 22.28 -8.30 -15.14
N HIS A 54 21.47 -7.52 -14.43
CA HIS A 54 20.82 -7.86 -13.17
C HIS A 54 19.33 -8.18 -13.33
N ASP A 55 18.80 -8.25 -14.56
CA ASP A 55 17.42 -8.65 -14.84
C ASP A 55 17.26 -10.18 -14.88
N LYS A 56 17.89 -10.86 -13.93
CA LYS A 56 17.65 -12.29 -13.71
C LYS A 56 16.28 -12.47 -13.07
N GLU A 57 15.51 -13.42 -13.58
CA GLU A 57 14.29 -13.86 -12.94
C GLU A 57 14.63 -14.49 -11.59
N LEU A 58 13.97 -14.03 -10.53
CA LEU A 58 14.17 -14.58 -9.19
C LEU A 58 13.63 -16.01 -9.15
N GLU A 59 14.47 -16.96 -8.75
CA GLU A 59 14.01 -18.32 -8.50
C GLU A 59 13.22 -18.38 -7.18
N VAL A 60 12.47 -19.46 -6.98
CA VAL A 60 11.64 -19.64 -5.77
C VAL A 60 12.52 -19.60 -4.51
N GLU A 61 13.73 -20.13 -4.62
CA GLU A 61 14.76 -20.14 -3.58
C GLU A 61 15.25 -18.73 -3.23
N ASP A 62 15.36 -17.84 -4.22
CA ASP A 62 15.73 -16.43 -3.99
C ASP A 62 14.60 -15.67 -3.29
N LEU A 63 13.34 -15.98 -3.62
CA LEU A 63 12.18 -15.41 -2.94
C LEU A 63 12.12 -15.85 -1.47
N ILE A 64 12.44 -17.12 -1.18
CA ILE A 64 12.50 -17.64 0.18
C ILE A 64 13.63 -16.96 0.97
N ARG A 65 14.81 -16.76 0.37
CA ARG A 65 15.90 -16.02 1.02
C ARG A 65 15.53 -14.56 1.29
N LEU A 66 14.88 -13.88 0.36
CA LEU A 66 14.42 -12.49 0.57
C LEU A 66 13.41 -12.37 1.72
N GLU A 67 12.52 -13.34 1.87
CA GLU A 67 11.59 -13.38 3.01
C GLU A 67 12.34 -13.62 4.33
N GLN A 68 13.33 -14.52 4.33
CA GLN A 68 14.18 -14.80 5.49
C GLN A 68 15.02 -13.59 5.89
N ASP A 69 15.63 -12.90 4.92
CA ASP A 69 16.45 -11.70 5.15
C ASP A 69 15.59 -10.56 5.69
N ARG A 70 14.35 -10.37 5.19
CA ARG A 70 13.38 -9.43 5.77
C ARG A 70 13.03 -9.74 7.22
N THR A 71 12.86 -11.03 7.56
CA THR A 71 12.61 -11.44 8.94
C THR A 71 13.84 -11.27 9.84
N TYR A 72 15.05 -11.29 9.28
CA TYR A 72 16.31 -11.10 10.01
C TYR A 72 16.65 -9.60 10.22
N ASP A 73 16.47 -8.76 9.21
CA ASP A 73 16.64 -7.29 9.33
C ASP A 73 15.64 -6.69 10.34
N ASN A 74 14.44 -7.26 10.44
CA ASN A 74 13.46 -6.90 11.48
C ASN A 74 13.91 -7.27 12.91
N GLN A 75 14.91 -8.16 13.09
CA GLN A 75 15.42 -8.53 14.42
C GLN A 75 16.58 -7.64 14.89
N GLU A 76 17.36 -7.04 13.99
CA GLU A 76 18.45 -6.13 14.39
C GLU A 76 18.02 -4.66 14.52
N THR A 77 16.82 -4.29 14.04
CA THR A 77 16.24 -2.95 14.25
C THR A 77 15.30 -2.85 15.47
N ASP A 78 15.33 -3.81 16.39
CA ASP A 78 14.51 -3.85 17.63
C ASP A 78 14.93 -2.80 18.70
N ASN A 79 15.64 -1.73 18.28
CA ASN A 79 15.95 -0.57 19.12
C ASN A 79 15.34 0.75 18.60
N LYS A 80 14.58 0.73 17.51
CA LYS A 80 13.57 1.75 17.28
C LYS A 80 12.27 1.16 17.78
N LYS A 81 11.72 1.73 18.85
CA LYS A 81 10.32 1.52 19.25
C LYS A 81 9.44 1.76 18.03
N GLU A 82 9.16 0.71 17.30
CA GLU A 82 8.05 0.64 16.38
C GLU A 82 6.85 0.91 17.27
N ALA A 83 6.27 2.10 17.12
CA ALA A 83 4.98 2.34 17.72
C ALA A 83 4.07 1.30 17.07
N GLU A 84 3.80 0.20 17.78
CA GLU A 84 2.86 -0.83 17.37
C GLU A 84 1.69 -0.11 16.72
N THR A 85 1.56 -0.23 15.41
CA THR A 85 0.44 0.38 14.69
C THR A 85 -0.78 -0.34 15.19
N LYS A 86 -1.42 0.23 16.22
CA LYS A 86 -2.57 -0.37 16.87
C LYS A 86 -3.65 -0.58 15.81
N GLU A 87 -3.82 -1.81 15.37
CA GLU A 87 -4.89 -2.18 14.45
C GLU A 87 -6.23 -2.18 15.18
N PHE A 88 -7.29 -1.79 14.46
CA PHE A 88 -8.64 -1.88 14.99
C PHE A 88 -9.08 -3.33 15.10
N THR A 89 -9.54 -3.73 16.29
CA THR A 89 -10.23 -5.02 16.46
C THR A 89 -11.62 -4.98 15.82
N LEU A 90 -12.18 -6.15 15.47
CA LEU A 90 -13.57 -6.24 14.98
C LEU A 90 -14.58 -5.58 15.91
N LYS A 91 -14.39 -5.71 17.23
CA LYS A 91 -15.28 -5.10 18.24
C LYS A 91 -15.18 -3.58 18.23
N GLU A 92 -13.98 -3.03 18.06
CA GLU A 92 -13.80 -1.58 17.94
C GLU A 92 -14.44 -1.04 16.66
N LEU A 93 -14.34 -1.75 15.53
CA LEU A 93 -15.03 -1.39 14.28
C LEU A 93 -16.55 -1.44 14.42
N GLU A 94 -17.10 -2.48 15.06
CA GLU A 94 -18.53 -2.59 15.36
C GLU A 94 -19.02 -1.43 16.23
N GLU A 95 -18.23 -1.04 17.23
CA GLU A 95 -18.56 0.09 18.10
C GLU A 95 -18.52 1.42 17.34
N ILE A 96 -17.55 1.63 16.45
CA ILE A 96 -17.50 2.81 15.57
C ILE A 96 -18.78 2.92 14.73
N PHE A 97 -19.25 1.81 14.14
CA PHE A 97 -20.49 1.80 13.35
C PHE A 97 -21.71 2.11 14.23
N ARG A 98 -21.78 1.52 15.42
CA ARG A 98 -22.87 1.77 16.37
C ARG A 98 -22.95 3.24 16.79
N ILE A 99 -21.81 3.86 17.10
CA ILE A 99 -21.73 5.28 17.46
C ILE A 99 -22.14 6.16 16.27
N GLY A 100 -21.68 5.83 15.07
CA GLY A 100 -22.06 6.52 13.84
C GLY A 100 -23.58 6.55 13.62
N GLU A 101 -24.25 5.42 13.80
CA GLU A 101 -25.71 5.36 13.70
C GLU A 101 -26.43 6.15 14.78
N LEU A 102 -25.96 6.06 16.04
CA LEU A 102 -26.54 6.83 17.13
C LEU A 102 -26.40 8.35 16.90
N TYR A 103 -25.26 8.77 16.35
CA TYR A 103 -25.02 10.18 16.02
C TYR A 103 -25.94 10.66 14.90
N LYS A 104 -26.08 9.88 13.82
CA LYS A 104 -27.04 10.18 12.74
C LYS A 104 -28.47 10.28 13.25
N GLN A 105 -28.88 9.36 14.12
CA GLN A 105 -30.23 9.38 14.70
C GLN A 105 -30.47 10.62 15.56
N LYS A 106 -29.52 11.01 16.42
CA LYS A 106 -29.63 12.24 17.21
C LYS A 106 -29.77 13.50 16.34
N ILE A 107 -29.08 13.57 15.20
CA ILE A 107 -29.22 14.69 14.26
C ILE A 107 -30.62 14.66 13.62
N MET A 108 -31.08 13.49 13.18
CA MET A 108 -32.40 13.34 12.56
C MET A 108 -33.54 13.72 13.51
N ASP A 109 -33.42 13.38 14.79
CA ASP A 109 -34.46 13.67 15.80
C ASP A 109 -34.43 15.13 16.26
N GLY A 110 -33.25 15.76 16.28
CA GLY A 110 -33.06 17.11 16.83
C GLY A 110 -33.08 18.25 15.81
N ASP A 111 -32.82 17.98 14.53
CA ASP A 111 -32.73 19.01 13.50
C ASP A 111 -34.07 19.17 12.74
N PRO A 112 -34.73 20.33 12.81
CA PRO A 112 -35.98 20.59 12.07
C PRO A 112 -35.79 20.63 10.55
N ASN A 113 -34.55 20.77 10.04
CA ASN A 113 -34.24 20.73 8.62
C ASN A 113 -33.81 19.32 8.18
N LEU A 114 -34.78 18.51 7.77
CA LEU A 114 -34.55 17.15 7.29
C LEU A 114 -33.52 17.04 6.15
N ALA A 115 -33.52 18.00 5.21
CA ALA A 115 -32.60 17.96 4.07
C ALA A 115 -31.13 18.12 4.52
N ARG A 116 -30.89 18.97 5.52
CA ARG A 116 -29.58 19.11 6.15
C ARG A 116 -29.20 17.85 6.93
N SER A 117 -30.11 17.30 7.73
CA SER A 117 -29.88 16.05 8.47
C SER A 117 -29.49 14.90 7.55
N LEU A 118 -30.25 14.71 6.46
CA LEU A 118 -29.97 13.67 5.46
C LEU A 118 -28.63 13.88 4.75
N ARG A 119 -28.24 15.13 4.47
CA ARG A 119 -26.92 15.43 3.91
C ARG A 119 -25.83 15.00 4.87
N VAL A 120 -25.91 15.37 6.14
CA VAL A 120 -24.91 14.99 7.15
C VAL A 120 -24.83 13.47 7.31
N SER A 121 -25.97 12.79 7.37
CA SER A 121 -26.02 11.32 7.44
C SER A 121 -25.26 10.66 6.27
N ARG A 122 -25.44 11.15 5.04
CA ARG A 122 -24.73 10.63 3.86
C ARG A 122 -23.22 10.87 3.93
N GLU A 123 -22.79 12.03 4.42
CA GLU A 123 -21.36 12.33 4.56
C GLU A 123 -20.71 11.45 5.64
N ILE A 124 -21.42 11.17 6.74
CA ILE A 124 -20.97 10.20 7.75
C ILE A 124 -20.83 8.80 7.12
N ASP A 125 -21.82 8.35 6.35
CA ASP A 125 -21.76 7.04 5.68
C ASP A 125 -20.57 6.93 4.72
N LYS A 126 -20.27 8.00 3.97
CA LYS A 126 -19.10 8.05 3.09
C LYS A 126 -17.80 8.00 3.90
N ALA A 127 -17.68 8.78 4.97
CA ALA A 127 -16.47 8.82 5.79
C ALA A 127 -16.21 7.49 6.50
N VAL A 128 -17.26 6.76 6.89
CA VAL A 128 -17.16 5.48 7.58
C VAL A 128 -16.97 4.30 6.62
N PHE A 129 -17.14 4.50 5.30
CA PHE A 129 -17.08 3.43 4.32
C PHE A 129 -15.73 2.69 4.30
N CYS A 130 -14.60 3.40 4.46
CA CYS A 130 -13.28 2.77 4.50
C CYS A 130 -13.15 1.77 5.67
N PHE A 131 -13.75 2.06 6.82
CA PHE A 131 -13.78 1.15 7.96
C PHE A 131 -14.67 -0.08 7.71
N LYS A 132 -15.73 0.04 6.89
CA LYS A 132 -16.55 -1.12 6.48
C LYS A 132 -15.75 -2.08 5.60
N VAL A 133 -14.93 -1.56 4.70
CA VAL A 133 -14.02 -2.37 3.88
C VAL A 133 -13.02 -3.11 4.79
N MET A 134 -12.39 -2.38 5.72
CA MET A 134 -11.48 -2.95 6.72
C MET A 134 -12.14 -4.06 7.55
N TYR A 135 -13.38 -3.86 8.01
CA TYR A 135 -14.14 -4.86 8.77
C TYR A 135 -14.32 -6.18 7.99
N GLU A 136 -14.67 -6.10 6.71
CA GLU A 136 -14.85 -7.29 5.87
C GLU A 136 -13.53 -8.01 5.60
N GLU A 137 -12.42 -7.28 5.48
CA GLU A 137 -11.07 -7.84 5.34
C GLU A 137 -10.62 -8.55 6.63
N THR A 138 -10.69 -7.87 7.79
CA THR A 138 -10.37 -8.47 9.10
C THR A 138 -11.21 -9.72 9.37
N LYS A 139 -12.50 -9.70 9.01
CA LYS A 139 -13.41 -10.84 9.16
C LYS A 139 -13.04 -12.03 8.24
N LYS A 140 -12.54 -11.77 7.03
CA LYS A 140 -12.05 -12.83 6.13
C LYS A 140 -10.76 -13.46 6.66
N CYS A 141 -9.80 -12.65 7.11
CA CYS A 141 -8.54 -13.13 7.69
C CYS A 141 -8.80 -14.01 8.92
N LEU A 142 -9.69 -13.58 9.83
CA LEU A 142 -10.05 -14.37 11.02
C LEU A 142 -10.76 -15.69 10.69
N LYS A 143 -11.56 -15.74 9.62
CA LYS A 143 -12.17 -16.99 9.15
C LYS A 143 -11.13 -17.96 8.58
N GLN A 144 -10.11 -17.45 7.89
CA GLN A 144 -9.03 -18.26 7.33
C GLN A 144 -8.12 -18.83 8.43
N ILE A 145 -7.79 -18.04 9.45
CA ILE A 145 -7.01 -18.49 10.62
C ILE A 145 -7.72 -19.63 11.37
N ARG A 146 -9.05 -19.64 11.42
CA ARG A 146 -9.82 -20.66 12.14
C ARG A 146 -9.92 -22.01 11.41
N ILE A 147 -9.48 -22.09 10.16
CA ILE A 147 -9.53 -23.30 9.31
C ILE A 147 -8.16 -23.99 9.21
N LEU A 148 -7.10 -23.35 9.73
CA LEU A 148 -5.76 -23.91 9.91
C LEU A 148 -5.57 -24.38 11.37
#